data_AF-A0A2S6C717-F1
#
_entry.id   AF-A0A2S6C717-F1
#
_cell.length_a   1.000
_cell.length_b   1.000
_cell.length_c   1.000
_cell.angle_alpha   90.00
_cell.angle_beta   90.00
_cell.angle_gamma   90.00
#
_symmetry.space_group_name_H-M   'P 1'
#
loop_
_entity.id
_entity.type
_entity.pdbx_description
1 polymer ?
#
loop_
_entity_poly.entity_id
_entity_poly.type
_entity_poly.pdbx_seq_one_letter_code
_entity_poly.pdbx_strand_id
1 'polypeptide(L)'
;MQQLRRRHTANHYDEVEDEIYETTQSWAQQEQRYEPIGPPKGYPALDFCPAMLKPTATITMSIFYAGVAAAMAVAILVPDSRGPYLIRKDSYYFAASYGPGLVAAISSFLYRITIQEFLRMLPYINTSNESRSSKAHRTLLAMYWPIFYDKNTSGKMTIFALNITTSFLLAYKAAVFEVVSAGTTWNLYIHTTAAVPLIAYYTVVAVMMVYLTCWLSTKSTGLRSEWDPQCIADIMALFCHFDVDLDNVKTNTGYLPYPARICEEYSYRLGYWKRDIKCRRKDGVIYCSQ
;
A
#
# COMPACT_ATOMS: atom_id res chain seq x y z
N MET A 1 -28.30 -27.48 49.34
CA MET A 1 -27.96 -26.07 49.01
C MET A 1 -27.18 -25.88 47.71
N GLN A 2 -26.19 -26.71 47.37
CA GLN A 2 -25.42 -26.55 46.11
C GLN A 2 -26.24 -26.76 44.82
N GLN A 3 -27.27 -27.61 44.83
CA GLN A 3 -28.13 -27.84 43.65
C GLN A 3 -29.05 -26.67 43.31
N LEU A 4 -29.52 -25.90 44.30
CA LEU A 4 -30.36 -24.71 44.07
C LEU A 4 -29.54 -23.57 43.44
N ARG A 5 -28.26 -23.42 43.81
CA ARG A 5 -27.37 -22.41 43.23
C ARG A 5 -27.04 -22.70 41.76
N ARG A 6 -26.92 -23.97 41.36
CA ARG A 6 -26.69 -24.36 39.96
C ARG A 6 -27.90 -24.10 39.04
N ARG A 7 -29.12 -24.24 39.55
CA ARG A 7 -30.34 -23.93 38.79
C ARG A 7 -30.49 -22.42 38.55
N HIS A 8 -30.14 -21.59 39.54
CA HIS A 8 -30.21 -20.14 39.38
C HIS A 8 -29.19 -19.58 38.39
N THR A 9 -27.99 -20.17 38.32
CA THR A 9 -26.99 -19.76 37.33
C THR A 9 -27.38 -20.20 35.92
N ALA A 10 -27.94 -21.40 35.74
CA ALA A 10 -28.35 -21.89 34.43
C ALA A 10 -29.45 -21.02 33.79
N ASN A 11 -30.51 -20.70 34.55
CA ASN A 11 -31.57 -19.82 34.06
C ASN A 11 -31.08 -18.42 33.70
N HIS A 12 -30.07 -17.90 34.39
CA HIS A 12 -29.52 -16.58 34.09
C HIS A 12 -28.70 -16.56 32.79
N TYR A 13 -28.04 -17.68 32.43
CA TYR A 13 -27.35 -17.76 31.15
C TYR A 13 -28.33 -17.90 29.98
N ASP A 14 -29.41 -18.65 30.16
CA ASP A 14 -30.43 -18.81 29.11
C ASP A 14 -31.17 -17.48 28.84
N GLU A 15 -31.52 -16.71 29.89
CA GLU A 15 -32.13 -15.37 29.72
C GLU A 15 -31.19 -14.37 29.04
N VAL A 16 -29.90 -14.40 29.36
CA VAL A 16 -28.90 -13.51 28.74
C VAL A 16 -28.63 -13.90 27.29
N GLU A 17 -28.63 -15.20 26.95
CA GLU A 17 -28.50 -15.64 25.56
C GLU A 17 -29.72 -15.21 24.74
N ASP A 18 -30.94 -15.41 25.23
CA ASP A 18 -32.16 -15.01 24.52
C ASP A 18 -32.23 -13.49 24.31
N GLU A 19 -31.85 -12.68 25.31
CA GLU A 19 -31.80 -11.22 25.18
C GLU A 19 -30.72 -10.77 24.18
N ILE A 20 -29.56 -11.46 24.13
CA ILE A 20 -28.52 -11.21 23.12
C ILE A 20 -29.03 -11.61 21.72
N TYR A 21 -29.75 -12.71 21.57
CA TYR A 21 -30.31 -13.17 20.30
C TYR A 21 -31.42 -12.25 19.79
N GLU A 22 -32.33 -11.79 20.64
CA GLU A 22 -33.36 -10.82 20.26
C GLU A 22 -32.75 -9.46 19.91
N THR A 23 -31.76 -9.01 20.68
CA THR A 23 -31.05 -7.78 20.38
C THR A 23 -30.33 -7.90 19.04
N THR A 24 -29.56 -8.96 18.80
CA THR A 24 -28.87 -9.20 17.51
C THR A 24 -29.81 -9.40 16.34
N GLN A 25 -30.98 -10.03 16.53
CA GLN A 25 -32.02 -10.09 15.49
C GLN A 25 -32.63 -8.72 15.19
N SER A 26 -32.79 -7.84 16.18
CA SER A 26 -33.25 -6.47 15.94
C SER A 26 -32.21 -5.65 15.16
N TRP A 27 -30.91 -5.83 15.43
CA TRP A 27 -29.82 -5.23 14.65
C TRP A 27 -29.72 -5.81 13.24
N ALA A 28 -30.00 -7.11 13.06
CA ALA A 28 -30.04 -7.76 11.75
C ALA A 28 -31.28 -7.35 10.92
N GLN A 29 -32.44 -7.13 11.55
CA GLN A 29 -33.61 -6.54 10.88
C GLN A 29 -33.45 -5.05 10.59
N GLN A 30 -32.55 -4.38 11.31
CA GLN A 30 -32.08 -3.03 11.02
C GLN A 30 -30.88 -3.04 10.07
N GLU A 31 -30.83 -4.00 9.13
CA GLU A 31 -30.06 -3.88 7.89
C GLU A 31 -30.50 -2.59 7.19
N GLN A 32 -29.83 -1.50 7.56
CA GLN A 32 -29.99 -0.20 6.96
C GLN A 32 -29.75 -0.39 5.47
N ARG A 33 -30.81 -0.24 4.67
CA ARG A 33 -30.72 -0.42 3.23
C ARG A 33 -29.87 0.72 2.69
N TYR A 34 -28.63 0.39 2.35
CA TYR A 34 -27.69 1.33 1.77
C TYR A 34 -27.75 1.21 0.25
N GLU A 35 -28.12 2.31 -0.39
CA GLU A 35 -28.12 2.40 -1.85
C GLU A 35 -26.84 3.12 -2.29
N PRO A 36 -26.06 2.54 -3.22
CA PRO A 36 -24.90 3.22 -3.76
C PRO A 36 -25.38 4.45 -4.54
N ILE A 37 -24.79 5.60 -4.24
CA ILE A 37 -25.08 6.85 -4.95
C ILE A 37 -23.81 7.38 -5.62
N GLY A 38 -24.02 8.18 -6.67
CA GLY A 38 -22.95 8.99 -7.24
C GLY A 38 -22.46 10.08 -6.25
N PRO A 39 -21.37 10.78 -6.58
CA PRO A 39 -20.85 11.87 -5.76
C PRO A 39 -21.93 12.95 -5.57
N PRO A 40 -22.37 13.23 -4.33
CA PRO A 40 -23.35 14.29 -4.08
C PRO A 40 -22.74 15.67 -4.38
N LYS A 41 -23.57 16.64 -4.75
CA LYS A 41 -23.11 18.01 -5.03
C LYS A 41 -22.40 18.61 -3.81
N GLY A 42 -21.16 19.06 -3.99
CA GLY A 42 -20.36 19.69 -2.94
C GLY A 42 -19.50 18.75 -2.10
N TYR A 43 -19.49 17.44 -2.38
CA TYR A 43 -18.60 16.49 -1.70
C TYR A 43 -17.28 16.32 -2.46
N PRO A 44 -16.14 16.14 -1.73
CA PRO A 44 -14.82 15.97 -2.35
C PRO A 44 -14.72 14.59 -3.02
N ALA A 45 -14.04 14.51 -4.16
CA ALA A 45 -13.84 13.26 -4.90
C ALA A 45 -13.13 12.17 -4.05
N LEU A 46 -13.44 10.90 -4.38
CA LEU A 46 -12.90 9.72 -3.69
C LEU A 46 -11.67 9.14 -4.42
N ASP A 47 -10.74 10.00 -4.83
CA ASP A 47 -9.57 9.70 -5.65
C ASP A 47 -8.25 9.96 -4.93
N PHE A 48 -8.23 9.84 -3.60
CA PHE A 48 -7.01 10.04 -2.82
C PHE A 48 -5.87 9.16 -3.32
N CYS A 49 -4.72 9.78 -3.55
CA CYS A 49 -3.51 9.13 -3.98
C CYS A 49 -2.32 9.73 -3.20
N PRO A 50 -1.55 8.92 -2.45
CA PRO A 50 -0.39 9.39 -1.70
C PRO A 50 0.60 10.12 -2.60
N ALA A 51 1.34 11.07 -2.03
CA ALA A 51 2.24 11.94 -2.80
C ALA A 51 3.25 11.17 -3.67
N MET A 52 3.75 10.03 -3.18
CA MET A 52 4.71 9.17 -3.90
C MET A 52 4.09 8.37 -5.05
N LEU A 53 2.76 8.15 -5.02
CA LEU A 53 2.02 7.44 -6.06
C LEU A 53 1.36 8.38 -7.08
N LYS A 54 1.43 9.70 -6.84
CA LYS A 54 0.94 10.69 -7.80
C LYS A 54 1.68 10.53 -9.12
N PRO A 55 1.00 10.69 -10.28
CA PRO A 55 1.62 10.57 -11.59
C PRO A 55 2.88 11.42 -11.76
N THR A 56 2.90 12.62 -11.16
CA THR A 56 4.08 13.51 -11.20
C THR A 56 5.29 12.90 -10.51
N ALA A 57 5.10 12.27 -9.34
CA ALA A 57 6.18 11.63 -8.59
C ALA A 57 6.69 10.37 -9.30
N THR A 58 5.77 9.50 -9.74
CA THR A 58 6.13 8.24 -10.41
C THR A 58 6.79 8.47 -11.78
N ILE A 59 6.34 9.47 -12.56
CA ILE A 59 6.99 9.86 -13.81
C ILE A 59 8.39 10.43 -13.53
N THR A 60 8.54 11.29 -12.52
CA THR A 60 9.85 11.82 -12.14
C THR A 60 10.81 10.71 -11.72
N MET A 61 10.33 9.72 -10.95
CA MET A 61 11.12 8.54 -10.61
C MET A 61 11.47 7.72 -11.84
N SER A 62 10.54 7.51 -12.78
CA SER A 62 10.81 6.80 -14.03
C SER A 62 11.90 7.47 -14.85
N ILE A 63 11.85 8.81 -15.00
CA ILE A 63 12.89 9.61 -15.67
C ILE A 63 14.23 9.45 -14.95
N PHE A 64 14.24 9.49 -13.61
CA PHE A 64 15.45 9.29 -12.82
C PHE A 64 16.08 7.89 -13.08
N TYR A 65 15.28 6.82 -13.03
CA TYR A 65 15.75 5.47 -13.29
C TYR A 65 16.24 5.28 -14.74
N ALA A 66 15.51 5.83 -15.71
CA ALA A 66 15.90 5.81 -17.12
C ALA A 66 17.21 6.61 -17.34
N GLY A 67 17.37 7.74 -16.65
CA GLY A 67 18.59 8.55 -16.69
C GLY A 67 19.80 7.80 -16.14
N VAL A 68 19.64 7.07 -15.03
CA VAL A 68 20.72 6.21 -14.48
C VAL A 68 21.05 5.08 -15.45
N ALA A 69 20.04 4.41 -16.02
CA ALA A 69 20.26 3.36 -17.02
C ALA A 69 21.01 3.89 -18.26
N ALA A 70 20.61 5.06 -18.76
CA ALA A 70 21.25 5.71 -19.90
C ALA A 70 22.70 6.13 -19.59
N ALA A 71 22.94 6.71 -18.41
CA ALA A 71 24.29 7.07 -17.98
C ALA A 71 25.21 5.84 -17.90
N MET A 72 24.70 4.73 -17.36
CA MET A 72 25.43 3.45 -17.33
C MET A 72 25.68 2.89 -18.73
N ALA A 73 24.68 2.93 -19.62
CA ALA A 73 24.84 2.46 -21.00
C ALA A 73 25.88 3.27 -21.77
N VAL A 74 25.86 4.61 -21.63
CA VAL A 74 26.88 5.49 -22.20
C VAL A 74 28.26 5.15 -21.63
N ALA A 75 28.37 4.92 -20.32
CA ALA A 75 29.64 4.58 -19.68
C ALA A 75 30.25 3.27 -20.21
N ILE A 76 29.44 2.30 -20.66
CA ILE A 76 29.89 1.03 -21.28
C ILE A 76 30.21 1.19 -22.77
N LEU A 77 29.46 2.01 -23.51
CA LEU A 77 29.58 2.13 -24.97
C LEU A 77 30.67 3.09 -25.43
N VAL A 78 31.01 4.09 -24.62
CA VAL A 78 32.04 5.10 -24.95
C VAL A 78 33.51 4.62 -24.86
N PRO A 79 33.91 3.72 -23.94
CA PRO A 79 35.33 3.44 -23.69
C PRO A 79 36.01 2.47 -24.68
N ASP A 80 35.30 1.91 -25.66
CA ASP A 80 35.83 0.84 -26.54
C ASP A 80 36.98 1.28 -27.49
N SER A 81 37.50 2.51 -27.34
CA SER A 81 38.63 3.03 -28.12
C SER A 81 39.79 3.66 -27.31
N ARG A 82 39.71 3.76 -25.97
CA ARG A 82 40.69 4.57 -25.18
C ARG A 82 41.26 3.96 -23.89
N GLY A 83 40.90 2.73 -23.52
CA GLY A 83 41.40 2.09 -22.29
C GLY A 83 40.70 2.58 -21.01
N PRO A 84 41.20 2.19 -19.81
CA PRO A 84 40.54 2.52 -18.54
C PRO A 84 40.45 4.04 -18.33
N TYR A 85 39.36 4.50 -17.69
CA TYR A 85 39.18 5.93 -17.45
C TYR A 85 40.22 6.43 -16.45
N LEU A 86 41.12 7.31 -16.92
CA LEU A 86 42.17 7.90 -16.10
C LEU A 86 41.62 9.06 -15.26
N ILE A 87 41.63 8.91 -13.95
CA ILE A 87 41.23 9.92 -12.99
C ILE A 87 42.48 10.61 -12.44
N ARG A 88 42.59 11.92 -12.73
CA ARG A 88 43.71 12.78 -12.27
C ARG A 88 43.32 13.79 -11.19
N LYS A 89 42.02 14.03 -10.98
CA LYS A 89 41.51 14.95 -9.95
C LYS A 89 40.83 14.18 -8.83
N ASP A 90 41.10 14.59 -7.60
CA ASP A 90 40.52 13.99 -6.39
C ASP A 90 38.98 14.05 -6.37
N SER A 91 38.40 15.13 -6.91
CA SER A 91 36.93 15.26 -6.99
C SER A 91 36.27 14.17 -7.84
N TYR A 92 36.91 13.74 -8.93
CA TYR A 92 36.40 12.63 -9.74
C TYR A 92 36.63 11.28 -9.08
N TYR A 93 37.70 11.14 -8.28
CA TYR A 93 37.91 9.95 -7.47
C TYR A 93 36.77 9.77 -6.45
N PHE A 94 36.43 10.82 -5.70
CA PHE A 94 35.30 10.75 -4.76
C PHE A 94 33.98 10.47 -5.49
N ALA A 95 33.74 11.10 -6.64
CA ALA A 95 32.52 10.86 -7.41
C ALA A 95 32.42 9.42 -7.92
N ALA A 96 33.52 8.83 -8.41
CA ALA A 96 33.55 7.45 -8.90
C ALA A 96 33.43 6.42 -7.76
N SER A 97 34.04 6.70 -6.61
CA SER A 97 34.05 5.78 -5.47
C SER A 97 32.74 5.82 -4.66
N TYR A 98 32.15 6.99 -4.45
CA TYR A 98 30.97 7.16 -3.58
C TYR A 98 29.67 7.44 -4.35
N GLY A 99 29.75 8.03 -5.53
CA GLY A 99 28.58 8.39 -6.35
C GLY A 99 27.67 7.21 -6.66
N PRO A 100 28.19 6.06 -7.15
CA PRO A 100 27.38 4.88 -7.39
C PRO A 100 26.65 4.38 -6.14
N GLY A 101 27.33 4.38 -4.98
CA GLY A 101 26.76 4.00 -3.69
C GLY A 101 25.64 4.94 -3.23
N LEU A 102 25.81 6.25 -3.43
CA LEU A 102 24.79 7.24 -3.08
C LEU A 102 23.55 7.15 -3.98
N VAL A 103 23.76 7.12 -5.31
CA VAL A 103 22.68 6.91 -6.29
C VAL A 103 21.97 5.60 -6.00
N ALA A 104 22.73 4.57 -5.61
CA ALA A 104 22.20 3.30 -5.21
C ALA A 104 21.30 3.36 -3.98
N ALA A 105 21.73 4.07 -2.93
CA ALA A 105 20.96 4.21 -1.70
C ALA A 105 19.66 4.99 -1.96
N ILE A 106 19.76 6.12 -2.66
CA ILE A 106 18.61 6.98 -2.98
C ILE A 106 17.60 6.21 -3.85
N SER A 107 18.05 5.55 -4.91
CA SER A 107 17.17 4.74 -5.77
C SER A 107 16.47 3.64 -4.97
N SER A 108 17.20 2.88 -4.15
CA SER A 108 16.60 1.81 -3.34
C SER A 108 15.60 2.35 -2.33
N PHE A 109 15.89 3.50 -1.71
CA PHE A 109 15.01 4.14 -0.73
C PHE A 109 13.70 4.61 -1.37
N LEU A 110 13.80 5.35 -2.49
CA LEU A 110 12.63 5.83 -3.24
C LEU A 110 11.76 4.65 -3.73
N TYR A 111 12.40 3.59 -4.22
CA TYR A 111 11.70 2.38 -4.64
C TYR A 111 10.92 1.73 -3.50
N ARG A 112 11.56 1.54 -2.34
CA ARG A 112 10.94 0.91 -1.17
C ARG A 112 9.76 1.71 -0.63
N ILE A 113 9.90 3.02 -0.53
CA ILE A 113 8.79 3.90 -0.11
C ILE A 113 7.62 3.74 -1.08
N THR A 114 7.87 3.79 -2.39
CA THR A 114 6.80 3.66 -3.40
C THR A 114 6.05 2.34 -3.28
N ILE A 115 6.77 1.23 -3.06
CA ILE A 115 6.15 -0.08 -2.84
C ILE A 115 5.32 -0.08 -1.56
N GLN A 116 5.85 0.46 -0.47
CA GLN A 116 5.16 0.47 0.82
C GLN A 116 3.86 1.28 0.75
N GLU A 117 3.91 2.46 0.13
CA GLU A 117 2.73 3.30 -0.13
C GLU A 117 1.72 2.58 -1.05
N PHE A 118 2.20 1.88 -2.08
CA PHE A 118 1.34 1.10 -2.97
C PHE A 118 0.61 -0.02 -2.24
N LEU A 119 1.34 -0.81 -1.45
CA LEU A 119 0.78 -1.89 -0.64
C LEU A 119 -0.24 -1.36 0.38
N ARG A 120 0.01 -0.17 0.94
CA ARG A 120 -0.94 0.52 1.82
C ARG A 120 -2.23 0.90 1.09
N MET A 121 -2.15 1.36 -0.16
CA MET A 121 -3.32 1.78 -0.92
C MET A 121 -4.12 0.63 -1.55
N LEU A 122 -3.47 -0.52 -1.76
CA LEU A 122 -4.06 -1.67 -2.45
C LEU A 122 -5.37 -2.21 -1.84
N PRO A 123 -5.55 -2.36 -0.51
CA PRO A 123 -6.82 -2.80 0.05
C PRO A 123 -7.97 -1.87 -0.34
N TYR A 124 -7.75 -0.55 -0.32
CA TYR A 124 -8.76 0.45 -0.67
C TYR A 124 -9.15 0.41 -2.14
N ILE A 125 -8.17 0.23 -3.03
CA ILE A 125 -8.41 0.05 -4.47
C ILE A 125 -9.22 -1.23 -4.75
N ASN A 126 -9.02 -2.27 -3.95
CA ASN A 126 -9.77 -3.52 -4.12
C ASN A 126 -11.20 -3.41 -3.57
N THR A 127 -11.44 -2.67 -2.48
CA THR A 127 -12.77 -2.46 -1.90
C THR A 127 -13.58 -1.37 -2.60
N SER A 128 -12.96 -0.48 -3.37
CA SER A 128 -13.67 0.51 -4.20
C SER A 128 -14.26 -0.08 -5.49
N ASN A 129 -13.79 -1.24 -5.93
CA ASN A 129 -14.14 -1.81 -7.23
C ASN A 129 -15.54 -2.44 -7.22
N GLU A 130 -16.42 -1.97 -8.10
CA GLU A 130 -17.84 -2.36 -8.13
C GLU A 130 -18.07 -3.86 -8.33
N SER A 131 -17.16 -4.53 -9.04
CA SER A 131 -17.30 -5.94 -9.39
C SER A 131 -16.71 -6.89 -8.35
N ARG A 132 -16.11 -6.39 -7.26
CA ARG A 132 -15.35 -7.23 -6.31
C ARG A 132 -15.58 -6.75 -4.89
N SER A 133 -16.31 -7.55 -4.11
CA SER A 133 -16.27 -7.43 -2.67
C SER A 133 -15.12 -8.28 -2.10
N SER A 134 -14.34 -7.74 -1.18
CA SER A 134 -13.22 -8.43 -0.54
C SER A 134 -13.38 -8.47 0.97
N LYS A 135 -12.99 -9.59 1.58
CA LYS A 135 -13.05 -9.76 3.04
C LYS A 135 -11.95 -8.95 3.72
N ALA A 136 -12.29 -8.21 4.77
CA ALA A 136 -11.36 -7.30 5.45
C ALA A 136 -10.05 -7.97 5.89
N HIS A 137 -10.11 -9.17 6.50
CA HIS A 137 -8.89 -9.85 6.97
C HIS A 137 -7.91 -10.19 5.84
N ARG A 138 -8.41 -10.42 4.61
CA ARG A 138 -7.58 -10.75 3.44
C ARG A 138 -6.94 -9.51 2.81
N THR A 139 -7.53 -8.34 3.00
CA THR A 139 -7.03 -7.06 2.48
C THR A 139 -6.14 -6.35 3.50
N LEU A 140 -6.49 -6.38 4.79
CA LEU A 140 -5.80 -5.64 5.85
C LEU A 140 -4.48 -6.28 6.29
N LEU A 141 -4.50 -7.59 6.58
CA LEU A 141 -3.27 -8.30 6.97
C LEU A 141 -2.29 -8.43 5.80
N ALA A 142 -2.82 -8.47 4.57
CA ALA A 142 -2.01 -8.54 3.37
C ALA A 142 -1.17 -7.27 3.12
N MET A 143 -1.57 -6.13 3.70
CA MET A 143 -0.78 -4.89 3.68
C MET A 143 0.59 -5.08 4.35
N TYR A 144 0.63 -5.78 5.49
CA TYR A 144 1.84 -6.03 6.26
C TYR A 144 2.58 -7.29 5.81
N TRP A 145 1.82 -8.29 5.35
CA TRP A 145 2.37 -9.54 4.85
C TRP A 145 1.83 -9.84 3.45
N PRO A 146 2.57 -9.50 2.38
CA PRO A 146 2.12 -9.68 0.99
C PRO A 146 1.76 -11.14 0.61
N ILE A 147 2.17 -12.11 1.43
CA ILE A 147 1.87 -13.53 1.25
C ILE A 147 0.37 -13.83 1.41
N PHE A 148 -0.36 -12.98 2.15
CA PHE A 148 -1.81 -13.16 2.37
C PHE A 148 -2.70 -12.62 1.25
N TYR A 149 -2.13 -12.01 0.19
CA TYR A 149 -2.94 -11.60 -0.96
C TYR A 149 -3.52 -12.81 -1.71
N ASP A 150 -4.84 -12.81 -1.85
CA ASP A 150 -5.58 -13.86 -2.55
C ASP A 150 -5.18 -13.88 -4.05
N LYS A 151 -5.32 -15.06 -4.69
CA LYS A 151 -5.01 -15.27 -6.11
C LYS A 151 -5.82 -14.34 -7.03
N ASN A 152 -6.97 -13.84 -6.58
CA ASN A 152 -7.84 -12.96 -7.36
C ASN A 152 -7.64 -11.45 -7.08
N THR A 153 -6.64 -11.06 -6.27
CA THR A 153 -6.39 -9.64 -5.92
C THR A 153 -5.93 -8.84 -7.15
N SER A 154 -6.53 -7.67 -7.39
CA SER A 154 -6.06 -6.78 -8.46
C SER A 154 -4.66 -6.28 -8.09
N GLY A 155 -3.68 -6.40 -9.00
CA GLY A 155 -2.31 -5.96 -8.75
C GLY A 155 -1.36 -7.02 -8.17
N LYS A 156 -1.76 -8.29 -8.06
CA LYS A 156 -0.85 -9.37 -7.61
C LYS A 156 0.43 -9.49 -8.46
N MET A 157 0.30 -9.35 -9.78
CA MET A 157 1.46 -9.33 -10.68
C MET A 157 2.37 -8.14 -10.39
N THR A 158 1.79 -6.97 -10.08
CA THR A 158 2.54 -5.77 -9.67
C THR A 158 3.29 -6.04 -8.36
N ILE A 159 2.64 -6.62 -7.35
CA ILE A 159 3.28 -6.95 -6.06
C ILE A 159 4.43 -7.95 -6.24
N PHE A 160 4.20 -9.00 -7.01
CA PHE A 160 5.21 -10.03 -7.26
C PHE A 160 6.42 -9.46 -8.00
N ALA A 161 6.18 -8.70 -9.07
CA ALA A 161 7.23 -8.02 -9.83
C ALA A 161 8.02 -7.04 -8.95
N LEU A 162 7.35 -6.29 -8.09
CA LEU A 162 7.96 -5.30 -7.20
C LEU A 162 8.84 -5.95 -6.12
N ASN A 163 8.43 -7.09 -5.55
CA ASN A 163 9.18 -7.79 -4.51
C ASN A 163 10.48 -8.43 -5.03
N ILE A 164 10.42 -9.09 -6.20
CA ILE A 164 11.60 -9.74 -6.80
C ILE A 164 12.73 -8.72 -7.02
N THR A 165 12.39 -7.53 -7.51
CA THR A 165 13.38 -6.50 -7.85
C THR A 165 14.12 -5.95 -6.62
N THR A 166 13.53 -5.96 -5.42
CA THR A 166 14.21 -5.41 -4.21
C THR A 166 15.46 -6.19 -3.78
N SER A 167 15.53 -7.50 -4.05
CA SER A 167 16.62 -8.36 -3.58
C SER A 167 17.88 -8.29 -4.46
N PHE A 168 17.77 -7.86 -5.73
CA PHE A 168 18.89 -7.89 -6.68
C PHE A 168 19.77 -6.64 -6.65
N LEU A 169 19.31 -5.52 -6.09
CA LEU A 169 19.98 -4.23 -6.26
C LEU A 169 21.34 -4.12 -5.56
N LEU A 170 21.40 -4.47 -4.28
CA LEU A 170 22.52 -4.05 -3.43
C LEU A 170 23.85 -4.74 -3.82
N ALA A 171 23.78 -6.02 -4.22
CA ALA A 171 24.96 -6.81 -4.56
C ALA A 171 25.62 -6.37 -5.88
N TYR A 172 24.83 -6.09 -6.92
CA TYR A 172 25.37 -5.70 -8.23
C TYR A 172 26.00 -4.30 -8.21
N LYS A 173 25.46 -3.38 -7.39
CA LYS A 173 25.91 -1.98 -7.34
C LYS A 173 27.36 -1.82 -6.85
N ALA A 174 27.84 -2.70 -5.96
CA ALA A 174 29.24 -2.69 -5.51
C ALA A 174 30.20 -3.32 -6.53
N ALA A 175 29.69 -4.14 -7.45
CA ALA A 175 30.52 -4.91 -8.39
C ALA A 175 30.80 -4.18 -9.71
N VAL A 176 30.12 -3.05 -9.98
CA VAL A 176 30.23 -2.37 -11.29
C VAL A 176 31.49 -1.53 -11.42
N PHE A 177 31.87 -0.82 -10.36
CA PHE A 177 32.98 0.13 -10.40
C PHE A 177 34.12 -0.37 -9.53
N GLU A 178 35.28 -0.56 -10.14
CA GLU A 178 36.51 -0.86 -9.44
C GLU A 178 37.50 0.26 -9.69
N VAL A 179 37.93 0.92 -8.62
CA VAL A 179 38.93 1.98 -8.68
C VAL A 179 40.25 1.40 -8.21
N VAL A 180 41.22 1.33 -9.11
CA VAL A 180 42.56 0.80 -8.83
C VAL A 180 43.56 1.94 -8.86
N SER A 181 44.40 2.05 -7.83
CA SER A 181 45.48 3.03 -7.79
C SER A 181 46.64 2.59 -8.68
N ALA A 182 47.00 3.43 -9.65
CA ALA A 182 48.13 3.24 -10.56
C ALA A 182 49.15 4.38 -10.35
N GLY A 183 49.82 4.37 -9.20
CA GLY A 183 50.84 5.35 -8.85
C GLY A 183 50.25 6.72 -8.51
N THR A 184 50.42 7.70 -9.40
CA THR A 184 49.92 9.09 -9.24
C THR A 184 48.53 9.32 -9.83
N THR A 185 47.98 8.32 -10.52
CA THR A 185 46.67 8.37 -11.19
C THR A 185 45.81 7.18 -10.78
N TRP A 186 44.49 7.35 -10.83
CA TRP A 186 43.55 6.30 -10.48
C TRP A 186 42.87 5.80 -11.76
N ASN A 187 42.81 4.48 -11.94
CA ASN A 187 42.14 3.86 -13.07
C ASN A 187 40.78 3.35 -12.63
N LEU A 188 39.73 3.79 -13.33
CA LEU A 188 38.38 3.29 -13.13
C LEU A 188 38.08 2.19 -14.17
N TYR A 189 37.87 0.98 -13.66
CA TYR A 189 37.40 -0.16 -14.42
C TYR A 189 35.90 -0.32 -14.23
N ILE A 190 35.19 -0.51 -15.35
CA ILE A 190 33.76 -0.78 -15.38
C ILE A 190 33.57 -2.22 -15.80
N HIS A 191 33.04 -3.04 -14.90
CA HIS A 191 32.80 -4.46 -15.18
C HIS A 191 31.51 -4.63 -15.99
N THR A 192 31.63 -4.87 -17.29
CA THR A 192 30.48 -5.04 -18.21
C THR A 192 29.52 -6.14 -17.75
N THR A 193 30.04 -7.24 -17.17
CA THR A 193 29.26 -8.37 -16.65
C THR A 193 28.31 -7.97 -15.52
N ALA A 194 28.71 -7.01 -14.67
CA ALA A 194 27.88 -6.46 -13.61
C ALA A 194 27.02 -5.28 -14.09
N ALA A 195 27.51 -4.51 -15.08
CA ALA A 195 26.84 -3.32 -15.57
C ALA A 195 25.60 -3.64 -16.44
N VAL A 196 25.66 -4.67 -17.30
CA VAL A 196 24.53 -5.12 -18.13
C VAL A 196 23.28 -5.48 -17.31
N PRO A 197 23.34 -6.37 -16.29
CA PRO A 197 22.16 -6.69 -15.48
C PRO A 197 21.67 -5.47 -14.68
N LEU A 198 22.55 -4.55 -14.29
CA LEU A 198 22.15 -3.32 -13.61
C LEU A 198 21.37 -2.37 -14.54
N ILE A 199 21.77 -2.26 -15.81
CA ILE A 199 20.99 -1.51 -16.82
C ILE A 199 19.62 -2.15 -17.02
N ALA A 200 19.58 -3.47 -17.22
CA ALA A 200 18.32 -4.21 -17.37
C ALA A 200 17.40 -4.04 -16.14
N TYR A 201 17.97 -4.02 -14.94
CA TYR A 201 17.24 -3.74 -13.72
C TYR A 201 16.59 -2.35 -13.76
N TYR A 202 17.38 -1.31 -14.03
CA TYR A 202 16.89 0.08 -13.99
C TYR A 202 15.85 0.36 -15.08
N THR A 203 15.98 -0.26 -16.26
CA THR A 203 14.97 -0.16 -17.31
C THR A 203 13.67 -0.86 -16.92
N VAL A 204 13.73 -2.06 -16.32
CA VAL A 204 12.55 -2.76 -15.80
C VAL A 204 11.85 -1.92 -14.73
N VAL A 205 12.58 -1.33 -13.78
CA VAL A 205 11.98 -0.46 -12.76
C VAL A 205 11.35 0.79 -13.37
N ALA A 206 12.02 1.42 -14.34
CA ALA A 206 11.47 2.59 -15.03
C ALA A 206 10.14 2.26 -15.74
N VAL A 207 10.07 1.12 -16.44
CA VAL A 207 8.86 0.62 -17.11
C VAL A 207 7.78 0.28 -16.08
N MET A 208 8.15 -0.36 -14.97
CA MET A 208 7.22 -0.68 -13.88
C MET A 208 6.59 0.58 -13.26
N MET A 209 7.35 1.67 -13.12
CA MET A 209 6.81 2.96 -12.63
C MET A 209 5.82 3.58 -13.61
N VAL A 210 6.09 3.51 -14.92
CA VAL A 210 5.13 3.97 -15.95
C VAL A 210 3.88 3.10 -15.92
N TYR A 211 4.04 1.77 -15.89
CA TYR A 211 2.93 0.83 -15.79
C TYR A 211 2.09 1.08 -14.54
N LEU A 212 2.72 1.28 -13.38
CA LEU A 212 2.04 1.61 -12.13
C LEU A 212 1.24 2.90 -12.26
N THR A 213 1.79 3.92 -12.91
CA THR A 213 1.11 5.20 -13.17
C THR A 213 -0.12 5.01 -14.04
N CYS A 214 0.01 4.30 -15.16
CA CYS A 214 -1.10 4.00 -16.05
C CYS A 214 -2.17 3.17 -15.35
N TRP A 215 -1.76 2.17 -14.57
CA TRP A 215 -2.67 1.32 -13.82
C TRP A 215 -3.44 2.14 -12.78
N LEU A 216 -2.77 2.93 -11.94
CA LEU A 216 -3.41 3.77 -10.93
C LEU A 216 -4.34 4.82 -11.54
N SER A 217 -4.00 5.38 -12.69
CA SER A 217 -4.85 6.36 -13.39
C SER A 217 -6.20 5.78 -13.83
N THR A 218 -6.32 4.46 -13.93
CA THR A 218 -7.58 3.76 -14.26
C THR A 218 -8.36 3.30 -13.03
N LYS A 219 -7.83 3.48 -11.81
CA LYS A 219 -8.42 2.95 -10.58
C LYS A 219 -8.91 4.09 -9.68
N SER A 220 -10.14 3.94 -9.18
CA SER A 220 -10.66 4.75 -8.09
C SER A 220 -10.19 4.15 -6.77
N THR A 221 -9.70 4.97 -5.83
CA THR A 221 -9.23 4.50 -4.52
C THR A 221 -10.35 4.45 -3.48
N GLY A 222 -11.49 5.09 -3.75
CA GLY A 222 -12.64 5.09 -2.84
C GLY A 222 -12.42 5.90 -1.56
N LEU A 223 -11.29 6.59 -1.45
CA LEU A 223 -10.85 7.36 -0.28
C LEU A 223 -10.99 8.86 -0.55
N ARG A 224 -11.49 9.61 0.44
CA ARG A 224 -11.57 11.07 0.36
C ARG A 224 -10.18 11.68 0.17
N SER A 225 -10.08 12.68 -0.70
CA SER A 225 -8.82 13.39 -1.04
C SER A 225 -8.01 13.92 0.14
N GLU A 226 -8.63 14.13 1.30
CA GLU A 226 -8.00 14.67 2.51
C GLU A 226 -7.53 13.57 3.48
N TRP A 227 -7.91 12.32 3.26
CA TRP A 227 -7.66 11.25 4.21
C TRP A 227 -6.48 10.39 3.77
N ASP A 228 -5.35 10.54 4.47
CA ASP A 228 -4.18 9.67 4.33
C ASP A 228 -4.13 8.67 5.49
N PRO A 229 -4.53 7.40 5.28
CA PRO A 229 -4.51 6.40 6.34
C PRO A 229 -3.06 5.96 6.62
N GLN A 230 -2.40 6.60 7.58
CA GLN A 230 -1.02 6.28 7.96
C GLN A 230 -0.94 5.31 9.13
N CYS A 231 -1.91 5.33 10.04
CA CYS A 231 -1.88 4.51 11.24
C CYS A 231 -2.87 3.35 11.20
N ILE A 232 -2.58 2.30 11.96
CA ILE A 232 -3.49 1.14 12.12
C ILE A 232 -4.84 1.57 12.67
N ALA A 233 -4.90 2.64 13.47
CA ALA A 233 -6.16 3.16 14.01
C ALA A 233 -7.05 3.74 12.90
N ASP A 234 -6.50 4.42 11.89
CA ASP A 234 -7.27 4.91 10.73
C ASP A 234 -7.86 3.75 9.93
N ILE A 235 -7.07 2.69 9.78
CA ILE A 235 -7.48 1.46 9.13
C ILE A 235 -8.60 0.81 9.96
N MET A 236 -8.43 0.66 11.28
CA MET A 236 -9.44 0.07 12.16
C MET A 236 -10.73 0.91 12.20
N ALA A 237 -10.63 2.23 12.18
CA ALA A 237 -11.78 3.14 12.12
C ALA A 237 -12.60 2.96 10.83
N LEU A 238 -11.99 2.45 9.75
CA LEU A 238 -12.70 2.16 8.51
C LEU A 238 -13.51 0.86 8.56
N PHE A 239 -12.95 -0.18 9.19
CA PHE A 239 -13.46 -1.56 9.08
C PHE A 239 -14.24 -2.03 10.30
N CYS A 240 -13.91 -1.51 11.47
CA CYS A 240 -14.77 -1.61 12.63
C CYS A 240 -15.75 -0.45 12.53
N HIS A 241 -17.06 -0.70 12.63
CA HIS A 241 -18.13 0.31 12.70
C HIS A 241 -18.01 1.21 13.95
N PHE A 242 -16.85 1.82 14.14
CA PHE A 242 -16.60 2.86 15.08
C PHE A 242 -17.22 4.11 14.49
N ASP A 243 -18.52 4.29 14.73
CA ASP A 243 -19.16 5.60 14.78
C ASP A 243 -18.57 6.35 15.98
N VAL A 244 -17.26 6.59 15.95
CA VAL A 244 -16.56 7.36 16.96
C VAL A 244 -16.69 8.80 16.50
N ASP A 245 -17.83 9.36 16.83
CA ASP A 245 -17.95 10.78 17.16
C ASP A 245 -16.86 11.06 18.21
N LEU A 246 -15.68 11.50 17.76
CA LEU A 246 -14.47 11.68 18.56
C LEU A 246 -14.68 12.64 19.75
N ASP A 247 -15.76 13.43 19.73
CA ASP A 247 -16.17 14.31 20.82
C ASP A 247 -16.89 13.58 21.96
N ASN A 248 -17.36 12.34 21.74
CA ASN A 248 -18.18 11.57 22.69
C ASN A 248 -17.50 10.27 23.18
N VAL A 249 -16.16 10.20 23.19
CA VAL A 249 -15.37 9.06 23.74
C VAL A 249 -15.35 9.07 25.27
N LYS A 250 -16.53 9.17 25.89
CA LYS A 250 -16.76 8.77 27.27
C LYS A 250 -17.99 7.87 27.24
N THR A 251 -17.91 6.71 27.89
CA THR A 251 -19.04 5.82 28.18
C THR A 251 -19.67 5.07 27.00
N ASN A 252 -19.02 4.00 26.52
CA ASN A 252 -19.65 2.68 26.41
C ASN A 252 -18.65 1.61 25.97
N THR A 253 -17.85 1.13 26.93
CA THR A 253 -17.14 -0.15 26.83
C THR A 253 -18.10 -1.29 27.18
N GLY A 254 -19.21 -1.38 26.45
CA GLY A 254 -20.06 -2.58 26.44
C GLY A 254 -19.35 -3.64 25.60
N TYR A 255 -19.24 -4.85 26.14
CA TYR A 255 -18.59 -6.01 25.54
C TYR A 255 -18.76 -6.09 24.01
N LEU A 256 -17.69 -5.78 23.27
CA LEU A 256 -17.66 -6.00 21.83
C LEU A 256 -17.60 -7.52 21.58
N PRO A 257 -18.49 -8.09 20.77
CA PRO A 257 -18.35 -9.46 20.30
C PRO A 257 -17.01 -9.59 19.57
N TYR A 258 -16.36 -10.73 19.76
CA TYR A 258 -15.05 -11.10 19.23
C TYR A 258 -14.74 -10.47 17.85
N PRO A 259 -13.74 -9.56 17.73
CA PRO A 259 -13.47 -8.83 16.48
C PRO A 259 -13.09 -9.74 15.31
N ALA A 260 -12.65 -10.97 15.58
CA ALA A 260 -12.31 -11.96 14.57
C ALA A 260 -13.51 -12.39 13.71
N ARG A 261 -14.71 -12.58 14.30
CA ARG A 261 -15.90 -13.04 13.55
C ARG A 261 -16.43 -11.97 12.60
N ILE A 262 -16.41 -10.70 13.02
CA ILE A 262 -16.85 -9.55 12.20
C ILE A 262 -15.94 -9.40 10.97
N CYS A 263 -14.66 -9.71 11.06
CA CYS A 263 -13.75 -9.62 9.91
C CYS A 263 -13.86 -10.80 8.92
N GLU A 264 -14.51 -11.90 9.29
CA GLU A 264 -14.60 -13.13 8.47
C GLU A 264 -15.84 -13.22 7.61
N GLU A 265 -16.94 -12.62 8.05
CA GLU A 265 -18.27 -12.79 7.45
C GLU A 265 -18.64 -11.66 6.48
N TYR A 266 -18.16 -10.44 6.75
CA TYR A 266 -18.58 -9.25 6.01
C TYR A 266 -17.67 -8.89 4.83
N SER A 267 -18.32 -8.35 3.80
CA SER A 267 -17.71 -7.94 2.55
C SER A 267 -17.78 -6.41 2.47
N TYR A 268 -16.63 -5.74 2.27
CA TYR A 268 -16.55 -4.28 2.42
C TYR A 268 -16.46 -3.59 1.06
N ARG A 269 -17.27 -2.55 0.87
CA ARG A 269 -17.23 -1.70 -0.32
C ARG A 269 -17.14 -0.21 0.01
N LEU A 270 -16.19 0.48 -0.61
CA LEU A 270 -15.99 1.92 -0.45
C LEU A 270 -16.72 2.70 -1.55
N GLY A 271 -17.41 3.77 -1.17
CA GLY A 271 -18.18 4.60 -2.09
C GLY A 271 -19.07 5.61 -1.34
N TYR A 272 -19.87 6.37 -2.07
CA TYR A 272 -20.95 7.14 -1.46
C TYR A 272 -22.19 6.27 -1.33
N TRP A 273 -22.80 6.33 -0.15
CA TRP A 273 -23.95 5.53 0.18
C TRP A 273 -25.05 6.42 0.71
N LYS A 274 -26.27 6.20 0.24
CA LYS A 274 -27.48 6.81 0.80
C LYS A 274 -28.08 5.84 1.78
N ARG A 275 -28.30 6.29 3.01
CA ARG A 275 -29.02 5.51 4.03
C ARG A 275 -30.51 5.76 3.87
N ASP A 276 -31.29 4.72 3.64
CA ASP A 276 -32.75 4.81 3.66
C ASP A 276 -33.24 4.82 5.12
N ILE A 277 -33.18 5.99 5.79
CA ILE A 277 -33.87 6.17 7.07
C ILE A 277 -35.03 7.15 6.88
N LYS A 278 -36.25 6.71 7.15
CA LYS A 278 -37.42 7.57 7.39
C LYS A 278 -37.31 8.47 8.64
N CYS A 279 -36.19 8.52 9.34
CA CYS A 279 -35.97 9.39 10.50
C CYS A 279 -34.90 10.44 10.21
N ARG A 280 -35.31 11.71 10.37
CA ARG A 280 -34.57 12.98 10.29
C ARG A 280 -33.04 12.90 10.21
N ARG A 281 -32.55 13.28 9.02
CA ARG A 281 -31.49 14.28 8.75
C ARG A 281 -30.10 14.01 9.35
N LYS A 282 -29.21 13.45 8.52
CA LYS A 282 -27.94 14.04 8.07
C LYS A 282 -27.35 13.13 6.97
N ASP A 283 -27.13 13.68 5.78
CA ASP A 283 -26.45 13.00 4.68
C ASP A 283 -24.95 12.90 5.03
N GLY A 284 -24.55 11.75 5.60
CA GLY A 284 -23.16 11.43 5.92
C GLY A 284 -22.54 10.53 4.86
N VAL A 285 -21.21 10.56 4.73
CA VAL A 285 -20.49 9.44 4.10
C VAL A 285 -20.51 8.31 5.10
N ILE A 286 -21.18 7.22 4.76
CA ILE A 286 -21.35 6.08 5.64
C ILE A 286 -20.61 4.90 5.04
N TYR A 287 -19.78 4.25 5.85
CA TYR A 287 -19.05 3.04 5.52
C TYR A 287 -20.02 1.86 5.62
N CYS A 288 -20.29 1.18 4.51
CA CYS A 288 -21.29 0.11 4.46
C CYS A 288 -20.65 -1.22 4.08
N SER A 289 -20.82 -2.21 4.96
CA SER A 289 -20.65 -3.62 4.68
C SER A 289 -21.91 -4.15 3.99
N GLN A 290 -21.74 -5.02 2.99
CA GLN A 290 -22.78 -5.92 2.49
C GLN A 290 -22.44 -7.35 2.87
#